data_AF-F8PRC8-F1
#
_entry.id   AF-F8PRC8-F1
#
_cell.length_a   1.000
_cell.length_b   1.000
_cell.length_c   1.000
_cell.angle_alpha   90.00
_cell.angle_beta   90.00
_cell.angle_gamma   90.00
#
_symmetry.space_group_name_H-M   'P 1'
#
loop_
_entity.id
_entity.type
_entity.pdbx_description
1 polymer ?
#
loop_
_entity_poly.entity_id
_entity_poly.type
_entity_poly.pdbx_seq_one_letter_code
_entity_poly.pdbx_strand_id
1 'polypeptide(L)' 'QARDMVIIEVARDYQHFDRILGEHRWSEFLVNPTGELQDQITRVYYCTYSTGRQVQKYGWKRVFVEEDWFKSWSPRN' A
#
# COMPACT_ATOMS: atom_id res chain seq x y z
N GLN A 1 8.11 -16.79 3.11
CA GLN A 1 8.71 -15.50 3.51
C GLN A 1 8.16 -14.43 2.56
N ALA A 2 7.72 -13.29 3.08
CA ALA A 2 7.14 -12.18 2.31
C ALA A 2 7.87 -10.90 2.74
N ARG A 3 9.15 -10.76 2.38
CA ARG A 3 9.99 -9.65 2.89
C ARG A 3 9.54 -8.28 2.38
N ASP A 4 8.93 -8.23 1.19
CA ASP A 4 8.62 -6.98 0.48
C ASP A 4 7.12 -6.87 0.14
N MET A 5 6.25 -7.49 0.94
CA MET A 5 4.80 -7.42 0.75
C MET A 5 4.11 -6.90 2.00
N VAL A 6 3.06 -6.12 1.76
CA VAL A 6 2.13 -5.66 2.79
C VAL A 6 0.71 -5.93 2.34
N ILE A 7 -0.19 -6.13 3.30
CA ILE A 7 -1.64 -6.20 3.06
C ILE A 7 -2.23 -4.92 3.62
N ILE A 8 -2.97 -4.20 2.80
CA ILE A 8 -3.64 -2.95 3.18
C ILE A 8 -5.16 -3.21 3.18
N GLU A 9 -5.83 -2.88 4.28
CA GLU A 9 -7.28 -2.89 4.37
C GLU A 9 -7.82 -1.52 3.95
N VAL A 10 -8.64 -1.49 2.90
CA VAL A 10 -9.29 -0.28 2.40
C VAL A 10 -10.76 -0.28 2.82
N ALA A 11 -11.30 0.91 3.10
CA ALA A 11 -12.72 1.07 3.43
C ALA A 11 -13.62 0.52 2.30
N ARG A 12 -14.72 -0.14 2.67
CA ARG A 12 -15.59 -0.86 1.71
C ARG A 12 -16.36 0.07 0.77
N ASP A 13 -16.55 1.31 1.19
CA ASP A 13 -17.24 2.37 0.48
C ASP A 13 -16.31 3.18 -0.44
N TYR A 14 -14.99 2.92 -0.41
CA TYR A 14 -14.06 3.50 -1.36
C TYR A 14 -14.36 2.99 -2.78
N GLN A 15 -14.53 3.89 -3.75
CA GLN A 15 -14.97 3.51 -5.10
C GLN A 15 -13.85 3.49 -6.15
N HIS A 16 -12.70 4.09 -5.87
CA HIS A 16 -11.65 4.34 -6.88
C HIS A 16 -10.55 3.28 -6.85
N PHE A 17 -10.91 2.00 -6.82
CA PHE A 17 -9.94 0.89 -6.81
C PHE A 17 -9.04 0.87 -8.05
N ASP A 18 -9.50 1.42 -9.17
CA ASP A 18 -8.73 1.65 -10.39
C ASP A 18 -7.48 2.50 -10.16
N ARG A 19 -7.48 3.36 -9.13
CA ARG A 19 -6.32 4.18 -8.75
C ARG A 19 -5.33 3.46 -7.83
N ILE A 20 -5.74 2.35 -7.23
CA ILE A 20 -4.93 1.61 -6.26
C ILE A 20 -4.32 0.38 -6.92
N LEU A 21 -5.08 -0.35 -7.73
CA LEU A 21 -4.66 -1.61 -8.33
C LEU A 21 -3.71 -1.39 -9.51
N GLY A 22 -2.86 -2.38 -9.77
CA GLY A 22 -1.94 -2.38 -10.90
C GLY A 22 -0.50 -2.04 -10.52
N GLU A 23 0.29 -1.67 -11.54
CA GLU A 23 1.70 -1.31 -11.40
C GLU A 23 1.83 0.21 -11.19
N HIS A 24 2.65 0.60 -10.22
CA HIS A 24 2.95 1.98 -9.86
C HIS A 24 4.46 2.18 -9.97
N ARG A 25 4.91 2.98 -10.94
CA ARG A 25 6.33 3.32 -11.08
C ARG A 25 6.66 4.48 -10.15
N TRP A 26 7.68 4.33 -9.32
CA TRP A 26 8.03 5.34 -8.32
C TRP A 26 8.47 6.65 -8.97
N SER A 27 9.05 6.57 -10.16
CA SER A 27 9.38 7.72 -11.02
C SER A 27 8.18 8.56 -11.47
N GLU A 28 6.96 8.03 -11.44
CA GLU A 28 5.76 8.75 -11.90
C GLU A 28 5.10 9.59 -10.80
N PHE A 29 5.28 9.24 -9.53
CA PHE A 29 4.56 9.88 -8.41
C PHE A 29 5.45 10.37 -7.26
N LEU A 30 6.71 9.94 -7.15
CA LEU A 30 7.64 10.54 -6.19
C LEU A 30 8.24 11.83 -6.76
N VAL A 31 8.49 12.80 -5.88
CA VAL A 31 9.14 14.05 -6.26
C VAL A 31 10.66 13.85 -6.28
N ASN A 32 11.29 14.04 -7.44
CA ASN A 32 12.74 13.89 -7.66
C ASN A 32 13.32 12.56 -7.13
N PRO A 33 12.79 11.39 -7.54
CA PRO A 33 13.37 10.12 -7.15
C PRO A 33 14.75 9.98 -7.80
N THR A 34 15.75 9.57 -7.02
CA THR A 34 17.13 9.43 -7.47
C THR A 34 17.64 8.00 -7.27
N GLY A 35 18.60 7.60 -8.10
CA GLY A 35 19.24 6.29 -8.02
C GLY A 35 18.22 5.16 -8.12
N GLU A 36 18.34 4.18 -7.22
CA GLU A 36 17.52 2.97 -7.21
C GLU A 36 16.01 3.24 -7.13
N LEU A 37 15.59 4.36 -6.55
CA LEU A 37 14.19 4.75 -6.43
C LEU A 37 13.52 5.00 -7.77
N GLN A 38 14.28 5.41 -8.79
CA GLN A 38 13.75 5.78 -10.10
C GLN A 38 13.23 4.57 -10.88
N ASP A 39 13.89 3.43 -10.69
CA ASP A 39 13.56 2.17 -11.35
C ASP A 39 12.62 1.28 -10.52
N GLN A 40 12.27 1.71 -9.29
CA GLN A 40 11.38 0.94 -8.43
C GLN A 40 9.94 0.96 -8.93
N ILE A 41 9.30 -0.20 -8.77
CA ILE A 41 7.89 -0.42 -9.06
C ILE A 41 7.21 -1.10 -7.88
N THR A 42 5.99 -0.67 -7.58
CA THR A 42 5.10 -1.39 -6.66
C THR A 42 3.96 -1.98 -7.48
N ARG A 43 3.58 -3.23 -7.21
CA ARG A 43 2.42 -3.87 -7.85
C ARG A 43 1.39 -4.23 -6.81
N VAL A 44 0.17 -3.73 -7.00
CA VAL A 44 -0.94 -3.89 -6.06
C VAL A 44 -2.00 -4.79 -6.69
N TYR A 45 -2.36 -5.84 -5.97
CA TYR A 45 -3.34 -6.84 -6.39
C TYR A 45 -4.38 -7.06 -5.30
N TYR A 46 -5.51 -7.64 -5.68
CA TYR A 46 -6.47 -8.14 -4.71
C TYR A 46 -5.84 -9.20 -3.81
N CYS A 47 -6.09 -9.08 -2.51
CA CYS A 47 -5.72 -10.08 -1.54
C CYS A 47 -6.55 -11.36 -1.74
N THR A 48 -5.92 -12.52 -1.64
CA THR A 48 -6.61 -13.82 -1.71
C THR A 48 -7.24 -14.24 -0.38
N TYR A 49 -6.87 -13.59 0.73
CA TYR A 49 -7.53 -13.78 2.02
C TYR A 49 -8.83 -12.98 2.08
N SER A 50 -9.92 -13.62 2.50
CA SER A 50 -11.25 -12.99 2.52
C SER A 50 -11.56 -12.24 3.81
N THR A 51 -10.75 -12.43 4.86
CA THR A 51 -10.97 -11.82 6.18
C THR A 51 -9.66 -11.48 6.89
N GLY A 52 -9.66 -10.42 7.71
CA GLY A 52 -8.53 -10.10 8.58
C GLY A 52 -8.16 -11.23 9.55
N ARG A 53 -9.14 -12.06 9.96
CA ARG A 53 -8.88 -13.26 10.79
C ARG A 53 -8.04 -14.30 10.04
N GLN A 54 -8.29 -14.53 8.75
CA GLN A 54 -7.45 -15.41 7.95
C GLN A 54 -6.03 -14.83 7.84
N VAL A 55 -5.90 -13.54 7.52
CA VAL A 55 -4.60 -12.86 7.43
C VAL A 55 -3.75 -13.09 8.69
N GLN A 56 -4.33 -12.88 9.88
CA GLN A 56 -3.65 -13.13 11.16
C GLN A 56 -3.30 -14.61 11.37
N LYS A 57 -4.22 -15.53 11.03
CA LYS A 57 -3.99 -16.99 11.15
C LYS A 57 -2.81 -17.45 10.30
N TYR A 58 -2.58 -16.83 9.14
CA TYR A 58 -1.44 -17.11 8.27
C TYR A 58 -0.14 -16.38 8.67
N GLY A 59 -0.12 -15.76 9.86
CA GLY A 59 1.09 -15.22 10.48
C GLY A 59 1.39 -13.76 10.15
N TRP A 60 0.46 -13.03 9.55
CA TRP A 60 0.63 -11.59 9.29
C TRP A 60 0.39 -10.77 10.55
N LYS A 61 1.30 -9.85 10.84
CA LYS A 61 1.15 -8.87 11.93
C LYS A 61 0.26 -7.72 11.45
N ARG A 62 -0.82 -7.45 12.19
CA ARG A 62 -1.68 -6.28 11.95
C ARG A 62 -1.10 -5.06 12.67
N VAL A 63 -1.09 -3.93 11.98
CA VAL A 63 -0.81 -2.61 12.55
C VAL A 63 -1.95 -1.69 12.12
N PHE A 64 -2.53 -0.96 13.07
CA PHE A 64 -3.57 0.03 12.76
C PHE A 64 -2.89 1.30 12.25
N VAL A 65 -3.47 1.90 11.21
CA VAL A 65 -3.07 3.22 10.75
C VAL A 65 -3.70 4.25 11.68
N GLU A 66 -2.87 5.05 12.33
CA GLU A 66 -3.32 6.08 13.26
C GLU A 66 -3.40 7.44 12.56
N GLU A 67 -4.43 8.23 12.85
CA GLU A 67 -4.61 9.57 12.27
C GLU A 67 -3.39 10.47 12.51
N ASP A 68 -2.75 10.29 13.67
CA ASP A 68 -1.57 11.04 14.09
C ASP A 68 -0.38 10.88 13.15
N TRP A 69 -0.32 9.79 12.37
CA TRP A 69 0.73 9.58 11.37
C TRP A 69 0.63 10.56 10.19
N PHE A 70 -0.54 11.17 9.98
CA PHE A 70 -0.79 12.09 8.88
C PHE A 70 -0.78 13.57 9.29
N LYS A 71 -0.68 13.91 10.58
CA LYS A 71 -0.81 15.30 11.08
C LYS A 71 0.19 16.30 10.46
N SER A 72 1.33 15.83 9.99
CA SER A 72 2.34 16.63 9.27
C SER A 72 2.47 16.30 7.79
N TRP A 73 1.68 15.34 7.30
CA TRP A 73 1.74 14.87 5.93
C TRP A 73 0.76 15.65 5.06
N SER A 74 1.28 16.38 4.08
CA SER A 74 0.49 16.99 3.00
C SER A 74 0.99 16.44 1.67
N PRO A 75 0.17 15.68 0.91
CA PRO A 75 0.57 15.29 -0.42
C PRO A 75 0.66 16.55 -1.28
N ARG A 76 1.87 16.88 -1.75
CA ARG A 76 2.06 17.87 -2.82
C ARG A 76 1.83 17.14 -4.14
N ASN A 77 0.60 17.23 -4.64
CA ASN A 77 0.22 16.76 -5.97
C ASN A 77 0.66 17.76 -7.04
#